data_AF-A0A6C0H6K8-F1
#
_entry.id   AF-A0A6C0H6K8-F1
#
_cell.length_a   1.000
_cell.length_b   1.000
_cell.length_c   1.000
_cell.angle_alpha   90.00
_cell.angle_beta   90.00
_cell.angle_gamma   90.00
#
_symmetry.space_group_name_H-M   'P 1'
#
loop_
_entity.id
_entity.type
_entity.pdbx_description
1 polymer ?
#
loop_
_entity_poly.entity_id
_entity_poly.type
_entity_poly.pdbx_seq_one_letter_code
_entity_poly.pdbx_strand_id
1 'polypeptide(L)'
;MFKPKGKQKRLVIEKQDTSTTKPTDTFSETLSYEEDTDFTTTEQDSGYRFMSIVNSNYRKPNGGTYQDNMSTEDVRKRIDGCHILKTIQDKRVLETLPLFKTWVRYINRDTRQFRTGGLLMKVSYPDYIMLVNPSKNLTWSVQLKDNILFYREPEIVDEEQIREQAIKDKLYEMYKRGDLVSKKHSSR
;
A
#
# COMPACT_ATOMS: atom_id res chain seq x y z
N MET A 1 -49.75 -21.97 -11.39
CA MET A 1 -49.91 -20.79 -10.52
C MET A 1 -48.62 -19.97 -10.61
N PHE A 2 -48.55 -18.95 -11.47
CA PHE A 2 -47.33 -18.14 -11.67
C PHE A 2 -47.46 -16.81 -10.91
N LYS A 3 -46.55 -16.55 -9.97
CA LYS A 3 -46.46 -15.25 -9.26
C LYS A 3 -45.72 -14.23 -10.14
N PRO A 4 -46.22 -12.98 -10.28
CA PRO A 4 -45.50 -11.96 -11.04
C PRO A 4 -44.28 -11.45 -10.26
N LYS A 5 -43.15 -11.27 -10.98
CA LYS A 5 -41.90 -10.70 -10.46
C LYS A 5 -42.10 -9.21 -10.15
N GLY A 6 -41.71 -8.79 -8.94
CA GLY A 6 -41.77 -7.40 -8.48
C GLY A 6 -40.87 -6.47 -9.31
N LYS A 7 -41.40 -5.30 -9.68
CA LYS A 7 -40.66 -4.25 -10.40
C LYS A 7 -39.53 -3.69 -9.52
N GLN A 8 -38.27 -3.86 -9.93
CA GLN A 8 -37.15 -3.13 -9.34
C GLN A 8 -37.26 -1.64 -9.67
N LYS A 9 -37.25 -0.80 -8.63
CA LYS A 9 -37.31 0.67 -8.77
C LYS A 9 -35.89 1.18 -8.99
N ARG A 10 -35.62 1.75 -10.17
CA ARG A 10 -34.37 2.46 -10.48
C ARG A 10 -34.48 3.91 -9.99
N LEU A 11 -33.50 4.36 -9.20
CA LEU A 11 -33.33 5.75 -8.82
C LEU A 11 -32.31 6.37 -9.78
N VAL A 12 -32.68 7.49 -10.41
CA VAL A 12 -31.82 8.26 -11.31
C VAL A 12 -31.57 9.61 -10.66
N ILE A 13 -30.31 10.02 -10.59
CA ILE A 13 -29.87 11.30 -10.02
C ILE A 13 -29.44 12.18 -11.18
N GLU A 14 -29.99 13.38 -11.28
CA GLU A 14 -29.72 14.33 -12.35
C GLU A 14 -29.32 15.69 -11.74
N LYS A 15 -28.37 16.38 -12.36
CA LYS A 15 -27.93 17.71 -11.94
C LYS A 15 -28.95 18.75 -12.39
N GLN A 16 -29.16 19.80 -11.59
CA GLN A 16 -29.90 20.97 -12.06
C GLN A 16 -29.02 21.86 -12.93
N ASP A 17 -29.56 22.30 -14.07
CA ASP A 17 -28.90 23.21 -14.99
C ASP A 17 -28.66 24.57 -14.33
N THR A 18 -27.39 24.91 -14.14
CA THR A 18 -26.94 26.30 -13.97
C THR A 18 -25.93 26.59 -15.07
N SER A 19 -26.18 27.66 -15.81
CA SER A 19 -25.51 28.02 -17.05
C SER A 19 -24.02 28.33 -16.87
N THR A 20 -23.21 27.71 -17.74
CA THR A 20 -21.97 28.18 -18.36
C THR A 20 -20.71 28.32 -17.50
N THR A 21 -19.80 27.32 -17.57
CA THR A 21 -18.36 27.54 -17.79
C THR A 21 -17.68 26.28 -18.38
N LYS A 22 -16.66 26.49 -19.21
CA LYS A 22 -16.06 25.61 -20.23
C LYS A 22 -15.47 24.26 -19.71
N PRO A 23 -15.32 23.24 -20.59
CA PRO A 23 -14.75 21.94 -20.22
C PRO A 23 -13.22 21.94 -20.37
N THR A 24 -12.51 21.29 -19.45
CA THR A 24 -11.10 20.93 -19.62
C THR A 24 -10.88 19.50 -19.10
N ASP A 25 -10.58 18.65 -20.08
CA ASP A 25 -9.79 17.42 -20.10
C ASP A 25 -10.16 16.25 -19.18
N THR A 26 -10.81 15.28 -19.84
CA THR A 26 -10.85 13.87 -19.47
C THR A 26 -9.47 13.25 -19.65
N PHE A 27 -8.83 12.85 -18.55
CA PHE A 27 -7.62 12.03 -18.59
C PHE A 27 -8.03 10.56 -18.48
N SER A 28 -7.98 9.83 -19.61
CA SER A 28 -8.08 8.37 -19.63
C SER A 28 -6.68 7.81 -19.83
N GLU A 29 -6.10 7.24 -18.79
CA GLU A 29 -4.81 6.54 -18.90
C GLU A 29 -5.05 5.04 -18.78
N THR A 30 -4.89 4.35 -19.90
CA THR A 30 -4.93 2.89 -19.99
C THR A 30 -3.51 2.41 -19.81
N LEU A 31 -3.20 1.71 -18.72
CA LEU A 31 -1.88 1.12 -18.50
C LEU A 31 -1.89 -0.33 -18.99
N SER A 32 -1.28 -0.55 -20.15
CA SER A 32 -0.87 -1.86 -20.63
C SER A 32 0.41 -2.29 -19.90
N TYR A 33 0.39 -3.49 -19.32
CA TYR A 33 1.59 -4.12 -18.77
C TYR A 33 2.26 -4.93 -19.87
N GLU A 34 3.46 -4.53 -20.27
CA GLU A 34 4.41 -5.46 -20.89
C GLU A 34 5.52 -5.79 -19.88
N GLU A 35 5.71 -7.08 -19.74
CA GLU A 35 6.69 -7.74 -18.90
C GLU A 35 7.99 -7.82 -19.70
N ASP A 36 9.01 -7.05 -19.33
CA ASP A 36 10.36 -7.32 -19.82
C ASP A 36 11.43 -7.04 -18.77
N THR A 37 12.24 -8.07 -18.59
CA THR A 37 13.38 -8.18 -17.70
C THR A 37 14.57 -7.40 -18.26
N ASP A 38 14.91 -6.25 -17.67
CA ASP A 38 16.32 -5.93 -17.44
C ASP A 38 16.55 -4.81 -16.40
N PHE A 39 17.63 -4.94 -15.64
CA PHE A 39 17.96 -4.12 -14.48
C PHE A 39 18.50 -2.74 -14.89
N THR A 40 17.66 -1.70 -14.79
CA THR A 40 18.12 -0.32 -14.59
C THR A 40 17.00 0.51 -13.96
N THR A 41 17.35 1.28 -12.92
CA THR A 41 16.58 2.39 -12.31
C THR A 41 15.07 2.37 -12.54
N THR A 42 14.28 1.90 -11.56
CA THR A 42 12.81 2.06 -11.59
C THR A 42 12.46 3.55 -11.50
N GLU A 43 12.28 4.18 -12.66
CA GLU A 43 11.60 5.46 -12.82
C GLU A 43 10.09 5.21 -12.77
N GLN A 44 9.51 5.26 -11.57
CA GLN A 44 8.07 5.45 -11.39
C GLN A 44 7.83 6.91 -11.01
N ASP A 45 7.52 7.70 -12.03
CA ASP A 45 6.62 8.87 -12.12
C ASP A 45 6.45 9.83 -10.92
N SER A 46 7.47 9.95 -10.06
CA SER A 46 7.47 10.89 -8.95
C SER A 46 8.88 11.28 -8.49
N GLY A 47 9.85 11.45 -9.38
CA GLY A 47 11.10 12.20 -9.13
C GLY A 47 12.04 11.77 -7.97
N TYR A 48 11.67 10.80 -7.12
CA TYR A 48 12.45 10.40 -5.95
C TYR A 48 13.17 9.09 -6.24
N ARG A 49 14.43 9.20 -6.67
CA ARG A 49 15.32 8.05 -6.86
C ARG A 49 15.79 7.54 -5.49
N PHE A 50 15.41 6.32 -5.14
CA PHE A 50 15.95 5.65 -3.95
C PHE A 50 17.43 5.32 -4.15
N MET A 51 18.25 5.58 -3.13
CA MET A 51 19.70 5.38 -3.18
C MET A 51 20.08 4.16 -2.33
N SER A 52 20.93 3.28 -2.87
CA SER A 52 21.50 2.17 -2.09
C SER A 52 22.28 2.71 -0.90
N ILE A 53 22.10 2.11 0.27
CA ILE A 53 22.83 2.47 1.48
C ILE A 53 24.35 2.37 1.28
N VAL A 54 24.81 1.44 0.43
CA VAL A 54 26.23 1.24 0.10
C VAL A 54 26.78 2.41 -0.71
N ASN A 55 25.94 2.99 -1.58
CA ASN A 55 26.30 4.14 -2.41
C ASN A 55 25.98 5.47 -1.72
N SER A 56 25.48 5.41 -0.48
CA SER A 56 25.17 6.59 0.32
C SER A 56 26.35 6.95 1.21
N ASN A 57 26.49 8.23 1.55
CA ASN A 57 27.41 8.69 2.61
C ASN A 57 26.90 8.35 4.03
N TYR A 58 26.04 7.33 4.16
CA TYR A 58 25.50 6.93 5.45
C TYR A 58 26.60 6.36 6.35
N ARG A 59 26.75 6.97 7.52
CA ARG A 59 27.62 6.48 8.59
C ARG A 59 26.78 6.12 9.80
N LYS A 60 26.99 4.91 10.32
CA LYS A 60 26.38 4.48 11.57
C LYS A 60 26.93 5.36 12.71
N PRO A 61 26.07 5.96 13.55
CA PRO A 61 26.53 6.74 14.70
C PRO A 61 27.35 5.88 15.69
N ASN A 62 28.35 6.49 16.34
CA ASN A 62 29.25 5.80 17.27
C ASN A 62 28.51 5.21 18.49
N GLY A 63 27.43 5.85 18.94
CA GLY A 63 26.57 5.36 20.03
C GLY A 63 25.51 4.34 19.62
N GLY A 64 25.61 3.81 18.40
CA GLY A 64 24.56 2.97 17.81
C GLY A 64 23.36 3.78 17.34
N THR A 65 22.41 3.07 16.74
CA THR A 65 21.12 3.61 16.31
C THR A 65 20.07 3.39 17.39
N TYR A 66 18.92 4.09 17.32
CA TYR A 66 17.78 3.86 18.21
C TYR A 66 17.46 2.36 18.39
N GLN A 67 17.49 1.61 17.29
CA GLN A 67 17.22 0.17 17.30
C GLN A 67 18.32 -0.70 17.92
N ASP A 68 19.57 -0.25 17.96
CA ASP A 68 20.64 -0.96 18.65
C ASP A 68 20.49 -0.83 20.19
N ASN A 69 19.82 0.23 20.65
CA ASN A 69 19.63 0.55 22.07
C ASN A 69 18.20 0.23 22.57
N MET A 70 17.40 -0.50 21.79
CA MET A 70 16.05 -0.90 22.21
C MET A 70 16.07 -2.01 23.26
N SER A 71 15.18 -1.90 24.24
CA SER A 71 14.97 -2.96 25.22
C SER A 71 14.31 -4.20 24.59
N THR A 72 14.42 -5.35 25.26
CA THR A 72 13.73 -6.57 24.82
C THR A 72 12.21 -6.41 24.81
N GLU A 73 11.68 -5.60 25.74
CA GLU A 73 10.26 -5.29 25.86
C GLU A 73 9.79 -4.47 24.66
N ASP A 74 10.58 -3.50 24.20
CA ASP A 74 10.27 -2.69 23.03
C ASP A 74 10.29 -3.51 21.75
N VAL A 75 11.25 -4.43 21.62
CA VAL A 75 11.30 -5.37 20.49
C VAL A 75 10.07 -6.26 20.47
N ARG A 76 9.64 -6.80 21.62
CA ARG A 76 8.42 -7.62 21.72
C ARG A 76 7.19 -6.83 21.28
N LYS A 77 7.01 -5.59 21.76
CA LYS A 77 5.91 -4.71 21.34
C LYS A 77 5.89 -4.44 19.84
N ARG A 78 7.07 -4.35 19.19
CA ARG A 78 7.19 -4.09 17.74
C ARG A 78 6.91 -5.32 16.88
N ILE A 79 7.12 -6.52 17.43
CA ILE A 79 6.84 -7.79 16.75
C ILE A 79 5.41 -8.26 17.05
N ASP A 80 4.77 -7.72 18.09
CA ASP A 80 3.40 -8.07 18.44
C ASP A 80 2.42 -7.87 17.26
N GLY A 81 1.56 -8.86 17.05
CA GLY A 81 0.67 -8.92 15.88
C GLY A 81 1.35 -9.02 14.51
N CYS A 82 2.62 -9.45 14.44
CA CYS A 82 3.29 -9.76 13.17
C CYS A 82 3.31 -11.27 12.89
N HIS A 83 3.26 -11.64 11.61
CA HIS A 83 3.53 -12.99 11.15
C HIS A 83 5.04 -13.25 11.17
N ILE A 84 5.43 -14.41 11.72
CA ILE A 84 6.83 -14.79 11.89
C ILE A 84 7.23 -15.76 10.78
N LEU A 85 8.28 -15.42 10.03
CA LEU A 85 8.82 -16.23 8.94
C LEU A 85 10.21 -16.73 9.31
N LYS A 86 10.29 -17.96 9.83
CA LYS A 86 11.55 -18.53 10.34
C LYS A 86 12.28 -19.31 9.25
N THR A 87 11.56 -20.23 8.60
CA THR A 87 12.13 -21.11 7.58
C THR A 87 12.17 -20.41 6.22
N ILE A 88 12.92 -20.97 5.27
CA ILE A 88 12.89 -20.45 3.90
C ILE A 88 11.52 -20.66 3.26
N GLN A 89 10.84 -21.77 3.57
CA GLN A 89 9.51 -22.06 3.02
C GLN A 89 8.46 -21.06 3.51
N ASP A 90 8.53 -20.65 4.78
CA ASP A 90 7.64 -19.61 5.32
C ASP A 90 7.81 -18.29 4.54
N LYS A 91 9.05 -17.98 4.14
CA LYS A 91 9.41 -16.73 3.45
C LYS A 91 8.91 -16.67 2.00
N ARG A 92 8.37 -17.77 1.46
CA ARG A 92 7.74 -17.79 0.14
C ARG A 92 6.54 -16.83 0.05
N VAL A 93 5.84 -16.61 1.16
CA VAL A 93 4.71 -15.66 1.22
C VAL A 93 5.12 -14.24 0.78
N LEU A 94 6.39 -13.87 0.90
CA LEU A 94 6.88 -12.56 0.48
C LEU A 94 6.62 -12.30 -1.01
N GLU A 95 6.65 -13.34 -1.86
CA GLU A 95 6.37 -13.22 -3.31
C GLU A 95 4.94 -12.72 -3.60
N THR A 96 4.00 -12.92 -2.68
CA THR A 96 2.59 -12.53 -2.84
C THR A 96 2.25 -11.22 -2.12
N LEU A 97 3.16 -10.67 -1.31
CA LEU A 97 2.91 -9.46 -0.54
C LEU A 97 3.02 -8.21 -1.40
N PRO A 98 2.17 -7.19 -1.17
CA PRO A 98 2.20 -5.97 -1.96
C PRO A 98 3.48 -5.17 -1.71
N LEU A 99 4.22 -4.92 -2.80
CA LEU A 99 5.41 -4.07 -2.79
C LEU A 99 5.05 -2.65 -2.39
N PHE A 100 5.97 -1.97 -1.71
CA PHE A 100 5.84 -0.64 -1.13
C PHE A 100 4.68 -0.43 -0.15
N LYS A 101 3.92 -1.48 0.21
CA LYS A 101 2.85 -1.44 1.21
C LYS A 101 3.17 -2.27 2.44
N THR A 102 3.90 -3.37 2.27
CA THR A 102 4.27 -4.26 3.39
C THR A 102 5.53 -3.79 4.10
N TRP A 103 5.43 -3.53 5.41
CA TRP A 103 6.59 -3.26 6.26
C TRP A 103 7.17 -4.54 6.85
N VAL A 104 8.44 -4.80 6.54
CA VAL A 104 9.15 -6.02 6.97
C VAL A 104 10.22 -5.65 7.99
N ARG A 105 10.19 -6.31 9.15
CA ARG A 105 11.19 -6.28 10.23
C ARG A 105 11.98 -7.58 10.20
N TYR A 106 13.16 -7.60 10.80
CA TYR A 106 13.94 -8.84 10.86
C TYR A 106 14.90 -8.90 12.04
N ILE A 107 15.26 -10.13 12.41
CA ILE A 107 16.34 -10.43 13.34
C ILE A 107 17.37 -11.24 12.58
N ASN A 108 18.61 -10.78 12.63
CA ASN A 108 19.74 -11.53 12.09
C ASN A 108 20.10 -12.68 13.05
N ARG A 109 20.23 -13.90 12.52
CA ARG A 109 20.42 -15.10 13.34
C ARG A 109 21.78 -15.13 14.04
N ASP A 110 22.81 -14.61 13.39
CA ASP A 110 24.19 -14.67 13.90
C ASP A 110 24.43 -13.59 14.96
N THR A 111 24.13 -12.34 14.62
CA THR A 111 24.33 -11.18 15.49
C THR A 111 23.25 -11.03 16.54
N ARG A 112 22.09 -11.71 16.38
CA ARG A 112 20.87 -11.56 17.20
C ARG A 112 20.35 -10.12 17.29
N GLN A 113 20.75 -9.27 16.34
CA GLN A 113 20.33 -7.87 16.31
C GLN A 113 18.97 -7.73 15.65
N PHE A 114 18.05 -7.08 16.34
CA PHE A 114 16.76 -6.67 15.79
C PHE A 114 16.93 -5.45 14.89
N ARG A 115 16.26 -5.48 13.74
CA ARG A 115 16.19 -4.38 12.79
C ARG A 115 14.73 -4.03 12.55
N THR A 116 14.42 -2.74 12.68
CA THR A 116 13.08 -2.22 12.37
C THR A 116 12.73 -2.41 10.90
N GLY A 117 13.73 -2.62 10.04
CA GLY A 117 13.55 -2.90 8.63
C GLY A 117 12.94 -1.72 7.86
N GLY A 118 12.11 -2.03 6.87
CA GLY A 118 11.60 -1.06 5.89
C GLY A 118 10.45 -1.61 5.06
N LEU A 119 9.98 -0.83 4.09
CA LEU A 119 8.97 -1.28 3.14
C LEU A 119 9.58 -2.26 2.14
N LEU A 120 8.83 -3.30 1.79
CA LEU A 120 9.22 -4.31 0.83
C LEU A 120 9.28 -3.71 -0.58
N MET A 121 10.47 -3.58 -1.15
CA MET A 121 10.66 -2.98 -2.48
C MET A 121 10.75 -4.03 -3.58
N LYS A 122 11.48 -5.13 -3.33
CA LYS A 122 11.66 -6.23 -4.28
C LYS A 122 11.82 -7.54 -3.51
N VAL A 123 11.31 -8.62 -4.10
CA VAL A 123 11.54 -9.99 -3.64
C VAL A 123 12.37 -10.73 -4.68
N SER A 124 13.47 -11.33 -4.24
CA SER A 124 14.33 -12.21 -5.04
C SER A 124 14.47 -13.53 -4.29
N TYR A 125 13.35 -14.25 -4.16
CA TYR A 125 13.28 -15.52 -3.44
C TYR A 125 14.04 -16.61 -4.23
N PRO A 126 14.83 -17.49 -3.57
CA PRO A 126 15.02 -17.66 -2.13
C PRO A 126 16.20 -16.89 -1.53
N ASP A 127 16.83 -15.99 -2.29
CA ASP A 127 18.12 -15.41 -1.91
C ASP A 127 17.96 -14.20 -0.97
N TYR A 128 17.27 -13.16 -1.42
CA TYR A 128 17.19 -11.89 -0.69
C TYR A 128 15.91 -11.10 -1.00
N ILE A 129 15.65 -10.10 -0.17
CA ILE A 129 14.67 -9.04 -0.44
C ILE A 129 15.36 -7.69 -0.41
N MET A 130 14.80 -6.70 -1.10
CA MET A 130 15.22 -5.31 -0.96
C MET A 130 14.18 -4.57 -0.12
N LEU A 131 14.67 -3.84 0.88
CA LEU A 131 13.87 -2.96 1.72
C LEU A 131 14.21 -1.51 1.42
N VAL A 132 13.24 -0.63 1.62
CA VAL A 132 13.40 0.81 1.50
C VAL A 132 12.98 1.53 2.79
N ASN A 133 13.71 2.58 3.14
CA ASN A 133 13.30 3.57 4.13
C ASN A 133 12.81 4.83 3.41
N PRO A 134 11.49 5.06 3.34
CA PRO A 134 10.92 6.22 2.63
C PRO A 134 11.35 7.56 3.23
N SER A 135 11.59 7.63 4.54
CA SER A 135 11.99 8.88 5.19
C SER A 135 13.43 9.28 4.86
N LYS A 136 14.28 8.32 4.49
CA LYS A 136 15.69 8.56 4.15
C LYS A 136 16.01 8.34 2.67
N ASN A 137 15.04 7.86 1.90
CA ASN A 137 15.22 7.38 0.54
C ASN A 137 16.37 6.38 0.38
N LEU A 138 16.60 5.53 1.39
CA LEU A 138 17.68 4.55 1.40
C LEU A 138 17.16 3.14 1.17
N THR A 139 17.89 2.35 0.38
CA THR A 139 17.59 0.92 0.14
C THR A 139 18.70 0.01 0.62
N TRP A 140 18.35 -1.19 1.04
CA TRP A 140 19.33 -2.24 1.39
C TRP A 140 18.75 -3.63 1.16
N SER A 141 19.63 -4.59 0.90
CA SER A 141 19.27 -6.00 0.74
C SER A 141 19.27 -6.73 2.10
N VAL A 142 18.34 -7.65 2.29
CA VAL A 142 18.28 -8.56 3.45
C VAL A 142 18.31 -10.00 2.94
N GLN A 143 19.31 -10.76 3.35
CA GLN A 143 19.46 -12.18 2.97
C GLN A 143 18.39 -13.03 3.66
N LEU A 144 17.64 -13.82 2.90
CA LEU A 144 16.55 -14.61 3.47
C LEU A 144 17.06 -15.75 4.36
N LYS A 145 18.20 -16.37 4.01
CA LYS A 145 18.77 -17.51 4.74
C LYS A 145 19.15 -17.20 6.20
N ASP A 146 19.73 -16.02 6.42
CA ASP A 146 20.38 -15.66 7.69
C ASP A 146 19.47 -14.85 8.63
N ASN A 147 18.25 -14.55 8.21
CA ASN A 147 17.35 -13.65 8.94
C ASN A 147 15.99 -14.32 9.23
N ILE A 148 15.45 -14.07 10.41
CA ILE A 148 14.04 -14.32 10.75
C ILE A 148 13.28 -13.05 10.43
N LEU A 149 12.24 -13.16 9.61
CA LEU A 149 11.47 -12.00 9.15
C LEU A 149 10.14 -11.90 9.87
N PHE A 150 9.66 -10.68 10.02
CA PHE A 150 8.38 -10.36 10.63
C PHE A 150 7.70 -9.33 9.75
N TYR A 151 6.45 -9.59 9.35
CA TYR A 151 5.65 -8.59 8.66
C TYR A 151 4.29 -8.51 9.31
N ARG A 152 3.68 -7.33 9.21
CA ARG A 152 2.26 -7.16 9.50
C ARG A 152 1.54 -7.11 8.17
N GLU A 153 0.42 -7.82 8.08
CA GLU A 153 -0.44 -7.72 6.90
C GLU A 153 -0.88 -6.26 6.75
N PRO A 154 -0.69 -5.64 5.57
CA PRO A 154 -1.21 -4.31 5.36
C PRO A 154 -2.73 -4.37 5.48
N GLU A 155 -3.32 -3.44 6.22
CA GLU A 155 -4.77 -3.27 6.14
C GLU A 155 -5.12 -3.02 4.67
N ILE A 156 -5.93 -3.89 4.10
CA ILE A 156 -6.49 -3.71 2.76
C ILE A 156 -7.51 -2.59 2.91
N VAL A 157 -7.02 -1.36 2.86
CA VAL A 157 -7.86 -0.19 2.75
C VAL A 157 -8.32 -0.18 1.30
N ASP A 158 -9.55 -0.63 1.08
CA ASP A 158 -10.20 -0.58 -0.22
C ASP A 158 -10.43 0.90 -0.58
N GLU A 159 -9.49 1.47 -1.32
CA GLU A 159 -9.53 2.87 -1.75
C GLU A 159 -10.81 3.17 -2.55
N GLU A 160 -11.39 2.17 -3.22
CA GLU A 160 -12.64 2.30 -3.95
C GLU A 160 -13.80 2.49 -2.97
N GLN A 161 -13.85 1.73 -1.88
CA GLN A 161 -14.84 1.93 -0.81
C GLN A 161 -14.69 3.29 -0.13
N ILE A 162 -13.45 3.75 0.11
CA ILE A 162 -13.23 5.09 0.68
C ILE A 162 -13.73 6.17 -0.27
N ARG A 163 -13.42 6.07 -1.57
CA ARG A 163 -13.91 7.00 -2.59
C ARG A 163 -15.43 6.95 -2.71
N GLU A 164 -16.02 5.76 -2.73
CA GLU A 164 -17.47 5.57 -2.80
C GLU A 164 -18.15 6.20 -1.59
N GLN A 165 -17.60 6.01 -0.39
CA GLN A 165 -18.11 6.61 0.83
C GLN A 165 -17.99 8.14 0.79
N ALA A 166 -16.86 8.69 0.36
CA ALA A 166 -16.68 10.12 0.21
C ALA A 166 -17.68 10.73 -0.81
N ILE A 167 -17.97 10.01 -1.90
CA ILE A 167 -18.97 10.43 -2.90
C ILE A 167 -20.38 10.37 -2.27
N LYS A 168 -20.72 9.29 -1.56
CA LYS A 168 -22.02 9.15 -0.85
C LYS A 168 -22.23 10.29 0.14
N ASP A 169 -21.23 10.60 0.96
CA ASP A 169 -21.29 11.65 1.95
C ASP A 169 -21.49 13.03 1.29
N LYS A 170 -20.75 13.30 0.20
CA LYS A 170 -20.89 14.54 -0.58
C LYS A 170 -22.28 14.69 -1.22
N LEU A 171 -22.80 13.61 -1.80
CA LEU A 171 -24.15 13.60 -2.38
C LEU A 171 -25.23 13.80 -1.31
N TYR A 172 -25.05 13.21 -0.14
CA TYR A 172 -25.95 13.36 0.99
C TYR A 172 -25.98 14.80 1.54
N GLU A 173 -24.82 15.43 1.63
CA GLU A 173 -24.70 16.85 2.00
C GLU A 173 -25.37 17.77 0.97
N MET A 174 -25.15 17.54 -0.33
CA MET A 174 -25.82 18.29 -1.40
C MET A 174 -27.35 18.11 -1.36
N TYR A 175 -27.83 16.89 -1.06
CA TYR A 175 -29.26 16.64 -0.86
C TYR A 175 -29.82 17.42 0.34
N LYS A 176 -29.12 17.43 1.48
CA LYS A 176 -29.53 18.22 2.66
C LYS A 176 -29.58 19.72 2.40
N ARG A 177 -28.66 20.25 1.59
CA ARG A 177 -28.60 21.66 1.21
C ARG A 177 -29.66 22.06 0.18
N GLY A 178 -30.35 21.09 -0.42
CA GLY A 178 -31.37 21.32 -1.45
C GLY A 178 -30.82 21.42 -2.88
N ASP A 179 -29.51 21.22 -3.07
CA ASP A 179 -28.85 21.23 -4.39
C ASP A 179 -29.19 19.97 -5.22
N LEU A 180 -29.67 18.91 -4.57
CA LEU A 180 -30.10 17.66 -5.18
C LEU A 180 -31.50 17.27 -4.73
N VAL A 181 -32.34 16.84 -5.68
CA VAL A 181 -33.72 16.39 -5.40
C VAL A 181 -33.90 14.97 -5.92
N SER A 182 -34.44 14.08 -5.09
CA SER A 182 -34.77 12.72 -5.52
C SER A 182 -36.13 12.71 -6.27
N LYS A 183 -36.13 12.28 -7.53
CA LYS A 183 -37.37 12.04 -8.29
C LYS A 183 -37.66 10.54 -8.36
N LYS A 184 -38.90 10.16 -8.03
CA LYS A 184 -39.40 8.81 -8.32
C LYS A 184 -39.91 8.78 -9.75
N HIS A 185 -39.27 7.97 -10.60
CA HIS A 185 -39.77 7.74 -11.94
C HIS A 185 -40.89 6.69 -11.88
N SER A 186 -42.12 7.10 -12.19
CA SER A 186 -43.27 6.21 -12.34
C SER A 186 -43.38 5.80 -13.80
N SER A 187 -42.89 4.62 -14.15
CA SER A 187 -43.06 4.04 -15.49
C SER A 187 -44.56 3.82 -15.75
N ARG A 188 -45.15 4.64 -16.62
CA ARG A 188 -46.45 4.37 -17.23
C ARG A 188 -46.29 3.32 -18.31
#